data_AF-A0A5E4MQP5-F1
#
_entry.id   AF-A0A5E4MQP5-F1
#
_cell.length_a   1.000
_cell.length_b   1.000
_cell.length_c   1.000
_cell.angle_alpha   90.00
_cell.angle_beta   90.00
_cell.angle_gamma   90.00
#
_symmetry.space_group_name_H-M   'P 1'
#
loop_
_entity.id
_entity.type
_entity.pdbx_description
1 polymer ?
#
loop_
_entity_poly.entity_id
_entity_poly.type
_entity_poly.pdbx_seq_one_letter_code
_entity_poly.pdbx_strand_id
1 'polypeptide(L)'
;GGRTCEPIIPFGECPRGEIRANIEIASSYTFPQILLSLVVTLLAGTWSDSHGRRRKPLILIPIFGQILSNSLYFVNNYWNWPRIFDGIFTSYLSGVYVGRNLFWIGAMAYVSENSTVESRTLKIAKLIGTYTISHLIGLCLFQLLDNCWIIIKNHIEHVYRYYHVLFLVPIFLNIIAALVVIFFMKDTSDSYDRNMLWMKPTNVFNSFISLFKNKSRNRAVFGMLFTCQLAVVVRVGVEYFSIMNLLAYAYMGDITYVYFNISKMVAVVFGALFSGVVLSKCMKVNDIVIGLLTCSVYIVVATCYIFVNRLYQHCIIVIIYLCHGSIIVIMTSLTSKMVETEELGRFNSIQSTIGSVLIFSIAEICRFNNHNKMVHLFMVFFLYAILTLPIVLVLMIRVFKMFDRKSIMDLKPQKVGSENTLILVTLLYTVSSTLSSSYQFRQGGRTCEPIIPFGECPRGEIRANIEIASSYTFPQILLSLVVTLLAGTWSDSHGRRRKPLILIPIFGQILSNSLYFVNNYWNWPRIFDDIFTSYLSGVYVGRNLFWIGAMAYVSENSTVESRTLKIAKLIGTYTLPL
;
A
#
# COMPACT_ATOMS: atom_id res chain seq x y z
N GLY A 1 -37.50 -16.67 -3.35
CA GLY A 1 -38.33 -15.50 -3.66
C GLY A 1 -37.53 -14.57 -4.55
N GLY A 2 -38.09 -14.17 -5.69
CA GLY A 2 -37.37 -13.67 -6.87
C GLY A 2 -36.44 -12.47 -6.66
N ARG A 3 -35.30 -12.51 -7.36
CA ARG A 3 -34.42 -11.36 -7.64
C ARG A 3 -33.84 -11.56 -9.04
N THR A 4 -34.65 -11.32 -10.07
CA THR A 4 -34.19 -11.26 -11.46
C THR A 4 -33.62 -9.89 -11.72
N CYS A 5 -32.29 -9.78 -11.77
CA CYS A 5 -31.68 -8.80 -12.66
C CYS A 5 -31.53 -9.51 -14.00
N GLU A 6 -32.19 -9.04 -15.05
CA GLU A 6 -31.88 -9.50 -16.41
C GLU A 6 -30.60 -8.77 -16.85
N PRO A 7 -29.48 -9.47 -17.08
CA PRO A 7 -28.27 -8.84 -17.57
C PRO A 7 -28.47 -8.43 -19.03
N ILE A 8 -28.35 -7.13 -19.32
CA ILE A 8 -28.51 -6.53 -20.66
C ILE A 8 -27.34 -6.92 -21.60
N ILE A 9 -26.27 -7.54 -21.07
CA ILE A 9 -25.12 -8.03 -21.82
C ILE A 9 -24.81 -9.47 -21.37
N PRO A 10 -24.42 -10.40 -22.28
CA PRO A 10 -24.05 -11.78 -21.95
C PRO A 10 -22.89 -11.96 -20.94
N PHE A 11 -22.28 -10.87 -20.48
CA PHE A 11 -21.18 -10.83 -19.49
C PHE A 11 -21.39 -9.78 -18.37
N GLY A 12 -22.61 -9.27 -18.18
CA GLY A 12 -22.89 -8.26 -17.15
C GLY A 12 -23.19 -8.88 -15.78
N GLU A 13 -22.39 -8.56 -14.75
CA GLU A 13 -22.71 -8.81 -13.34
C GLU A 13 -23.97 -8.00 -12.95
N CYS A 14 -24.75 -8.49 -11.98
CA CYS A 14 -25.70 -7.63 -11.27
C CYS A 14 -25.05 -7.06 -9.99
N PRO A 15 -24.50 -5.83 -10.00
CA PRO A 15 -23.84 -5.22 -8.83
C PRO A 15 -24.69 -5.25 -7.56
N ARG A 16 -26.01 -5.04 -7.68
CA ARG A 16 -26.92 -5.11 -6.53
C ARG A 16 -27.05 -6.50 -5.92
N GLY A 17 -26.90 -7.55 -6.73
CA GLY A 17 -26.94 -8.95 -6.31
C GLY A 17 -25.66 -9.35 -5.58
N GLU A 18 -24.49 -8.99 -6.12
CA GLU A 18 -23.19 -9.28 -5.52
C GLU A 18 -22.98 -8.53 -4.18
N ILE A 19 -23.39 -7.27 -4.10
CA ILE A 19 -23.33 -6.49 -2.86
C ILE A 19 -24.23 -7.09 -1.78
N ARG A 20 -25.47 -7.44 -2.14
CA ARG A 20 -26.38 -8.13 -1.20
C ARG A 20 -25.88 -9.53 -0.83
N ALA A 21 -25.29 -10.26 -1.78
CA ALA A 21 -24.70 -11.58 -1.51
C ALA A 21 -23.48 -11.47 -0.59
N ASN A 22 -22.57 -10.51 -0.82
CA ASN A 22 -21.41 -10.28 0.04
C ASN A 22 -21.82 -9.78 1.44
N ILE A 23 -22.88 -8.97 1.55
CA ILE A 23 -23.47 -8.56 2.84
C ILE A 23 -24.18 -9.75 3.51
N GLU A 24 -24.96 -10.55 2.78
CA GLU A 24 -25.62 -11.77 3.28
C GLU A 24 -24.56 -12.79 3.73
N ILE A 25 -23.47 -12.99 2.97
CA ILE A 25 -22.32 -13.83 3.31
C ILE A 25 -21.60 -13.29 4.55
N ALA A 26 -21.32 -11.98 4.61
CA ALA A 26 -20.70 -11.35 5.78
C ALA A 26 -21.57 -11.50 7.04
N SER A 27 -22.90 -11.35 6.90
CA SER A 27 -23.87 -11.55 7.98
C SER A 27 -24.11 -13.02 8.33
N SER A 28 -23.70 -13.95 7.45
CA SER A 28 -23.83 -15.39 7.65
C SER A 28 -22.65 -15.99 8.44
N TYR A 29 -21.55 -15.24 8.61
CA TYR A 29 -20.46 -15.67 9.49
C TYR A 29 -20.90 -15.57 10.95
N THR A 30 -20.91 -16.72 11.62
CA THR A 30 -21.22 -16.74 13.05
C THR A 30 -20.00 -16.28 13.84
N PHE A 31 -20.20 -15.55 14.95
CA PHE A 31 -19.12 -15.14 15.84
C PHE A 31 -18.18 -16.32 16.25
N PRO A 32 -18.71 -17.53 16.56
CA PRO A 32 -17.87 -18.71 16.81
C PRO A 32 -16.96 -19.09 15.64
N GLN A 33 -17.42 -19.00 14.39
CA GLN A 33 -16.62 -19.31 13.21
C GLN A 33 -15.44 -18.32 13.06
N ILE A 34 -15.68 -17.03 13.29
CA ILE A 34 -14.64 -15.99 13.23
C ILE A 34 -13.61 -16.23 14.34
N LEU A 35 -14.07 -16.43 15.58
CA LEU A 35 -13.21 -16.68 16.73
C LEU A 35 -12.35 -17.94 16.53
N LEU A 36 -12.97 -19.03 16.09
CA LEU A 36 -12.28 -20.28 15.77
C LEU A 36 -11.22 -20.05 14.69
N SER A 37 -11.57 -19.33 13.63
CA SER A 37 -10.64 -19.03 12.55
C SER A 37 -9.43 -18.23 13.01
N LEU A 38 -9.63 -17.24 13.88
CA LEU A 38 -8.53 -16.43 14.45
C LEU A 38 -7.60 -17.27 15.32
N VAL A 39 -8.16 -18.13 16.18
CA VAL A 39 -7.40 -19.04 17.04
C VAL A 39 -6.56 -20.00 16.19
N VAL A 40 -7.17 -20.66 15.21
CA VAL A 40 -6.46 -21.59 14.33
C VAL A 40 -5.38 -20.88 13.51
N THR A 41 -5.68 -19.69 12.98
CA THR A 41 -4.70 -18.88 12.22
C THR A 41 -3.44 -18.62 13.04
N LEU A 42 -3.60 -18.16 14.29
CA LEU A 42 -2.48 -17.89 15.20
C LEU A 42 -1.68 -19.16 15.49
N LEU A 43 -2.36 -20.24 15.87
CA LEU A 43 -1.73 -21.51 16.22
C LEU A 43 -1.03 -22.19 15.05
N ALA A 44 -1.54 -22.02 13.82
CA ALA A 44 -0.96 -22.63 12.64
C ALA A 44 0.46 -22.10 12.33
N GLY A 45 0.67 -20.80 12.52
CA GLY A 45 2.00 -20.19 12.33
C GLY A 45 3.02 -20.68 13.35
N THR A 46 2.64 -20.73 14.64
CA THR A 46 3.51 -21.25 15.71
C THR A 46 3.77 -22.74 15.55
N TRP A 47 2.75 -23.52 15.19
CA TRP A 47 2.88 -24.95 14.90
C TRP A 47 3.88 -25.20 13.78
N SER A 48 3.73 -24.51 12.63
CA SER A 48 4.57 -24.72 11.45
C SER A 48 6.04 -24.44 11.76
N ASP A 49 6.33 -23.33 12.44
CA ASP A 49 7.70 -22.99 12.82
C ASP A 49 8.28 -23.98 13.83
N SER A 50 7.50 -24.41 14.84
CA SER A 50 7.97 -25.34 15.87
C SER A 50 8.12 -26.80 15.40
N HIS A 51 7.43 -27.22 14.32
CA HIS A 51 7.52 -28.58 13.76
C HIS A 51 8.47 -28.64 12.57
N GLY A 52 9.64 -28.03 12.73
CA GLY A 52 10.67 -28.04 11.70
C GLY A 52 10.19 -27.35 10.41
N ARG A 53 9.55 -26.18 10.51
CA ARG A 53 9.18 -25.35 9.34
C ARG A 53 8.27 -26.05 8.32
N ARG A 54 7.37 -26.93 8.75
CA ARG A 54 6.44 -27.65 7.87
C ARG A 54 5.43 -26.71 7.21
N ARG A 55 5.72 -26.26 5.98
CA ARG A 55 4.87 -25.33 5.20
C ARG A 55 3.78 -26.03 4.39
N LYS A 56 4.05 -27.22 3.86
CA LYS A 56 3.12 -27.98 3.01
C LYS A 56 1.75 -28.22 3.68
N PRO A 57 1.66 -28.62 4.96
CA PRO A 57 0.36 -28.88 5.58
C PRO A 57 -0.50 -27.61 5.68
N LEU A 58 0.11 -26.44 5.91
CA LEU A 58 -0.61 -25.17 5.92
C LEU A 58 -1.24 -24.83 4.55
N ILE A 59 -0.70 -25.36 3.47
CA ILE A 59 -1.20 -25.17 2.11
C ILE A 59 -2.26 -26.25 1.77
N LEU A 60 -2.05 -27.49 2.20
CA LEU A 60 -2.94 -28.62 1.89
C LEU A 60 -4.23 -28.63 2.72
N ILE A 61 -4.17 -28.30 4.02
CA ILE A 61 -5.36 -28.26 4.90
C ILE A 61 -6.50 -27.41 4.31
N PRO A 62 -6.27 -26.16 3.85
CA PRO A 62 -7.36 -25.37 3.26
C PRO A 62 -7.86 -25.91 1.92
N ILE A 63 -7.01 -26.58 1.12
CA ILE A 63 -7.42 -27.22 -0.14
C ILE A 63 -8.35 -28.41 0.15
N PHE A 64 -7.94 -29.30 1.06
CA PHE A 64 -8.77 -30.42 1.49
C PHE A 64 -10.05 -29.96 2.18
N GLY A 65 -9.96 -28.89 2.98
CA GLY A 65 -11.11 -28.24 3.59
C GLY A 65 -12.11 -27.74 2.55
N GLN A 66 -11.65 -27.09 1.48
CA GLN A 66 -12.51 -26.63 0.39
C GLN A 66 -13.14 -27.80 -0.39
N ILE A 67 -12.39 -28.88 -0.65
CA ILE A 67 -12.93 -30.10 -1.28
C ILE A 67 -14.04 -30.69 -0.40
N LEU A 68 -13.80 -30.80 0.90
CA LEU A 68 -14.77 -31.33 1.86
C LEU A 68 -16.02 -30.46 1.88
N SER A 69 -15.88 -29.13 2.05
CA SER A 69 -17.02 -28.21 2.06
C SER A 69 -17.82 -28.27 0.76
N ASN A 70 -17.18 -28.22 -0.41
CA ASN A 70 -17.86 -28.32 -1.69
C ASN A 70 -18.58 -29.66 -1.87
N SER A 71 -17.98 -30.77 -1.39
CA SER A 71 -18.60 -32.09 -1.43
C SER A 71 -19.82 -32.17 -0.51
N LEU A 72 -19.75 -31.58 0.68
CA LEU A 72 -20.89 -31.52 1.61
C LEU A 72 -22.02 -30.65 1.04
N TYR A 73 -21.71 -29.52 0.38
CA TYR A 73 -22.71 -28.73 -0.34
C TYR A 73 -23.39 -29.51 -1.46
N PHE A 74 -22.63 -30.34 -2.19
CA PHE A 74 -23.17 -31.22 -3.22
C PHE A 74 -24.09 -32.30 -2.62
N VAL A 75 -23.68 -32.97 -1.55
CA VAL A 75 -24.44 -34.05 -0.90
C VAL A 75 -25.71 -33.54 -0.21
N ASN A 76 -25.64 -32.40 0.49
CA ASN A 76 -26.77 -31.84 1.24
C ASN A 76 -27.99 -31.59 0.34
N ASN A 77 -27.77 -31.21 -0.92
CA ASN A 77 -28.82 -31.00 -1.91
C ASN A 77 -29.64 -32.26 -2.26
N TYR A 78 -29.02 -33.44 -2.23
CA TYR A 78 -29.71 -34.69 -2.51
C TYR A 78 -30.37 -35.28 -1.26
N TRP A 79 -29.71 -35.15 -0.12
CA TRP A 79 -30.09 -35.85 1.11
C TRP A 79 -30.91 -35.00 2.10
N ASN A 80 -31.12 -33.70 1.79
CA ASN A 80 -31.92 -32.75 2.58
C ASN A 80 -31.61 -32.84 4.09
N TRP A 81 -30.36 -32.63 4.47
CA TRP A 81 -29.97 -32.78 5.88
C TRP A 81 -30.66 -31.75 6.79
N PRO A 82 -30.86 -32.08 8.08
CA PRO A 82 -31.32 -31.11 9.05
C PRO A 82 -30.45 -29.85 9.06
N ARG A 83 -31.06 -28.67 9.19
CA ARG A 83 -30.37 -27.36 9.16
C ARG A 83 -29.19 -27.24 10.14
N ILE A 84 -29.20 -28.01 11.23
CA ILE A 84 -28.09 -28.07 12.19
C ILE A 84 -26.82 -28.63 11.54
N PHE A 85 -26.94 -29.70 10.76
CA PHE A 85 -25.80 -30.29 10.05
C PHE A 85 -25.26 -29.35 8.99
N ASP A 86 -26.15 -28.68 8.25
CA ASP A 86 -25.76 -27.64 7.31
C ASP A 86 -24.92 -26.56 8.02
N GLY A 87 -25.41 -25.98 9.12
CA GLY A 87 -24.63 -25.00 9.90
C GLY A 87 -23.29 -25.53 10.45
N ILE A 88 -23.21 -26.78 10.89
CA ILE A 88 -21.95 -27.40 11.32
C ILE A 88 -20.95 -27.51 10.15
N PHE A 89 -21.42 -27.98 9.00
CA PHE A 89 -20.58 -28.24 7.85
C PHE A 89 -20.18 -26.97 7.08
N THR A 90 -21.06 -25.98 7.05
CA THR A 90 -20.82 -24.71 6.34
C THR A 90 -20.06 -23.70 7.20
N SER A 91 -20.32 -23.65 8.51
CA SER A 91 -19.77 -22.60 9.37
C SER A 91 -18.63 -23.09 10.27
N TYR A 92 -18.76 -24.22 10.95
CA TYR A 92 -17.74 -24.67 11.90
C TYR A 92 -16.55 -25.35 11.19
N LEU A 93 -16.81 -26.25 10.25
CA LEU A 93 -15.73 -26.88 9.48
C LEU A 93 -14.91 -25.86 8.69
N SER A 94 -15.56 -24.85 8.10
CA SER A 94 -14.87 -23.78 7.39
C SER A 94 -13.99 -22.91 8.30
N GLY A 95 -14.37 -22.77 9.57
CA GLY A 95 -13.54 -22.13 10.59
C GLY A 95 -12.28 -22.95 10.97
N VAL A 96 -12.31 -24.28 10.86
CA VAL A 96 -11.17 -25.16 11.23
C VAL A 96 -10.06 -25.13 10.19
N TYR A 97 -10.38 -25.17 8.89
CA TYR A 97 -9.33 -25.11 7.87
C TYR A 97 -8.95 -23.68 7.47
N VAL A 98 -9.67 -22.65 7.96
CA VAL A 98 -9.33 -21.21 7.88
C VAL A 98 -9.20 -20.66 6.43
N GLY A 99 -9.47 -21.52 5.44
CA GLY A 99 -9.49 -21.25 4.01
C GLY A 99 -8.27 -20.47 3.52
N ARG A 100 -8.57 -19.32 2.90
CA ARG A 100 -7.59 -18.45 2.24
C ARG A 100 -6.45 -17.99 3.17
N ASN A 101 -6.74 -17.66 4.43
CA ASN A 101 -5.73 -17.10 5.33
C ASN A 101 -4.64 -18.13 5.68
N LEU A 102 -5.02 -19.38 5.92
CA LEU A 102 -4.08 -20.46 6.22
C LEU A 102 -3.20 -20.80 5.02
N PHE A 103 -3.82 -20.85 3.83
CA PHE A 103 -3.10 -21.03 2.56
C PHE A 103 -2.04 -19.94 2.38
N TRP A 104 -2.40 -18.67 2.61
CA TRP A 104 -1.49 -17.55 2.47
C TRP A 104 -0.32 -17.57 3.46
N ILE A 105 -0.56 -17.98 4.70
CA ILE A 105 0.52 -18.15 5.70
C ILE A 105 1.54 -19.17 5.20
N GLY A 106 1.06 -20.33 4.75
CA GLY A 106 1.91 -21.40 4.22
C GLY A 106 2.65 -20.98 2.95
N ALA A 107 1.95 -20.39 1.97
CA ALA A 107 2.52 -19.97 0.70
C ALA A 107 3.57 -18.86 0.86
N MET A 108 3.29 -17.83 1.68
CA MET A 108 4.22 -16.72 1.90
C MET A 108 5.45 -17.15 2.68
N ALA A 109 5.28 -18.03 3.68
CA ALA A 109 6.41 -18.59 4.41
C ALA A 109 7.28 -19.44 3.49
N TYR A 110 6.68 -20.33 2.68
CA TYR A 110 7.41 -21.19 1.75
C TYR A 110 8.17 -20.40 0.67
N VAL A 111 7.52 -19.40 0.07
CA VAL A 111 8.15 -18.56 -0.96
C VAL A 111 9.28 -17.73 -0.37
N SER A 112 9.09 -17.16 0.82
CA SER A 112 10.11 -16.35 1.50
C SER A 112 11.32 -17.20 1.89
N GLU A 113 11.10 -18.40 2.41
CA GLU A 113 12.13 -19.36 2.79
C GLU A 113 12.95 -19.84 1.59
N ASN A 114 12.27 -20.20 0.48
CA ASN A 114 12.95 -20.64 -0.75
C ASN A 114 13.45 -19.47 -1.61
N SER A 115 13.59 -18.27 -1.06
CA SER A 115 14.06 -17.08 -1.79
C SER A 115 15.30 -16.47 -1.16
N THR A 116 16.23 -16.03 -2.02
CA THR A 116 17.32 -15.16 -1.60
C THR A 116 16.78 -13.76 -1.30
N VAL A 117 17.51 -12.96 -0.51
CA VAL A 117 17.13 -11.57 -0.18
C VAL A 117 16.88 -10.74 -1.45
N GLU A 118 17.64 -10.97 -2.52
CA GLU A 118 17.48 -10.26 -3.79
C GLU A 118 16.28 -10.74 -4.61
N SER A 119 15.99 -12.05 -4.60
CA SER A 119 14.89 -12.63 -5.40
C SER A 119 13.54 -12.64 -4.67
N ARG A 120 13.51 -12.35 -3.37
CA ARG A 120 12.30 -12.41 -2.54
C ARG A 120 11.19 -11.50 -3.06
N THR A 121 11.53 -10.26 -3.43
CA THR A 121 10.56 -9.29 -3.98
C THR A 121 9.90 -9.83 -5.24
N LEU A 122 10.70 -10.38 -6.16
CA LEU A 122 10.22 -10.99 -7.39
C LEU A 122 9.29 -12.18 -7.14
N LYS A 123 9.65 -13.09 -6.23
CA LYS A 123 8.83 -14.28 -5.96
C LYS A 123 7.51 -13.93 -5.27
N ILE A 124 7.54 -12.97 -4.34
CA ILE A 124 6.33 -12.42 -3.70
C ILE A 124 5.43 -11.73 -4.74
N ALA A 125 6.02 -10.94 -5.64
CA ALA A 125 5.30 -10.29 -6.73
C ALA A 125 4.59 -11.30 -7.64
N LYS A 126 5.29 -12.37 -8.04
CA LYS A 126 4.70 -13.45 -8.83
C LYS A 126 3.54 -14.11 -8.09
N LEU A 127 3.70 -14.43 -6.80
CA LEU A 127 2.64 -15.08 -6.01
C LEU A 127 1.38 -14.19 -5.89
N ILE A 128 1.54 -12.90 -5.60
CA ILE A 128 0.43 -11.94 -5.52
C ILE A 128 -0.22 -11.70 -6.88
N GLY A 129 0.58 -11.57 -7.94
CA GLY A 129 0.12 -11.42 -9.31
C GLY A 129 -0.66 -12.65 -9.79
N THR A 130 -0.17 -13.86 -9.53
CA THR A 130 -0.88 -15.09 -9.89
C THR A 130 -2.19 -15.24 -9.13
N TYR A 131 -2.22 -14.90 -7.84
CA TYR A 131 -3.46 -14.94 -7.05
C TYR A 131 -4.55 -14.04 -7.63
N THR A 132 -4.19 -12.80 -7.99
CA THR A 132 -5.14 -11.83 -8.57
C THR A 132 -5.63 -12.26 -9.94
N ILE A 133 -4.76 -12.83 -10.78
CA ILE A 133 -5.15 -13.44 -12.07
C ILE A 133 -6.08 -14.65 -11.85
N SER A 134 -5.74 -15.55 -10.94
CA SER A 134 -6.57 -16.72 -10.63
C SER A 134 -7.96 -16.33 -10.13
N HIS A 135 -8.07 -15.25 -9.36
CA HIS A 135 -9.36 -14.72 -8.93
C HIS A 135 -10.22 -14.26 -10.10
N LEU A 136 -9.65 -13.52 -11.06
CA LEU A 136 -10.36 -13.10 -12.29
C LEU A 136 -10.82 -14.29 -13.14
N ILE A 137 -9.96 -15.30 -13.29
CA ILE A 137 -10.31 -16.53 -14.02
C ILE A 137 -11.46 -17.26 -13.31
N GLY A 138 -11.41 -17.35 -11.99
CA GLY A 138 -12.48 -17.96 -11.18
C GLY A 138 -13.82 -17.26 -11.34
N LEU A 139 -13.86 -15.92 -11.31
CA LEU A 139 -15.08 -15.14 -11.53
C LEU A 139 -15.64 -15.33 -12.94
N CYS A 140 -14.77 -15.32 -13.97
CA CYS A 140 -15.17 -15.56 -15.35
C CYS A 140 -15.76 -16.96 -15.52
N LEU A 141 -15.10 -17.99 -14.96
CA LEU A 141 -15.58 -19.37 -15.02
C LEU A 141 -16.92 -19.54 -14.29
N PHE A 142 -17.09 -18.91 -13.13
CA PHE A 142 -18.35 -18.90 -12.40
C PHE A 142 -19.49 -18.32 -13.25
N GLN A 143 -19.28 -17.14 -13.86
CA GLN A 143 -20.31 -16.50 -14.68
C GLN A 143 -20.69 -17.35 -15.91
N LEU A 144 -19.72 -17.97 -16.57
CA LEU A 144 -19.98 -18.87 -17.70
C LEU A 144 -20.82 -20.06 -17.28
N LEU A 145 -20.50 -20.69 -16.15
CA LEU A 145 -21.24 -21.83 -15.61
C LEU A 145 -22.66 -21.44 -15.19
N ASP A 146 -22.84 -20.27 -14.58
CA ASP A 146 -24.14 -19.76 -14.17
C ASP A 146 -25.03 -19.40 -15.36
N ASN A 147 -24.47 -18.77 -16.41
CA ASN A 147 -25.20 -18.50 -17.65
C ASN A 147 -25.65 -19.80 -18.35
N CYS A 148 -24.75 -20.79 -18.44
CA CYS A 148 -25.11 -22.11 -18.97
C CYS A 148 -26.23 -22.76 -18.15
N TRP A 149 -26.16 -22.65 -16.83
CA TRP A 149 -27.19 -23.15 -15.94
C TRP A 149 -28.55 -22.48 -16.17
N ILE A 150 -28.58 -21.15 -16.29
CA ILE A 150 -29.82 -20.38 -16.56
C ILE A 150 -30.46 -20.82 -17.88
N ILE A 151 -29.68 -21.04 -18.93
CA ILE A 151 -30.18 -21.54 -20.23
C ILE A 151 -30.82 -22.92 -20.06
N ILE A 152 -30.14 -23.86 -19.41
CA ILE A 152 -30.64 -25.22 -19.18
C ILE A 152 -31.94 -25.18 -18.35
N LYS A 153 -31.95 -24.36 -17.30
CA LYS A 153 -33.10 -24.16 -16.42
C LYS A 153 -34.34 -23.64 -17.17
N ASN A 154 -34.15 -22.75 -18.14
CA ASN A 154 -35.27 -22.20 -18.93
C ASN A 154 -35.87 -23.21 -19.91
N HIS A 155 -35.12 -24.25 -20.29
CA HIS A 155 -35.58 -25.30 -21.22
C HIS A 155 -36.14 -26.55 -20.54
N ILE A 156 -35.88 -26.76 -19.24
CA ILE A 156 -36.29 -27.98 -18.54
C ILE A 156 -36.93 -27.63 -17.18
N GLU A 157 -38.25 -27.71 -17.13
CA GLU A 157 -39.02 -27.65 -15.87
C GLU A 157 -38.58 -28.82 -14.97
N HIS A 158 -38.27 -28.54 -13.69
CA HIS A 158 -37.68 -29.44 -12.65
C HIS A 158 -36.15 -29.46 -12.47
N VAL A 159 -35.35 -28.71 -13.24
CA VAL A 159 -33.88 -28.72 -13.07
C VAL A 159 -33.36 -27.93 -11.87
N TYR A 160 -34.19 -27.12 -11.19
CA TYR A 160 -33.78 -26.30 -10.03
C TYR A 160 -32.94 -27.01 -8.95
N ARG A 161 -33.12 -28.32 -8.78
CA ARG A 161 -32.41 -29.14 -7.80
C ARG A 161 -30.96 -29.48 -8.19
N TYR A 162 -30.49 -29.21 -9.41
CA TYR A 162 -29.14 -29.61 -9.85
C TYR A 162 -28.10 -28.49 -9.84
N TYR A 163 -28.41 -27.29 -9.33
CA TYR A 163 -27.45 -26.17 -9.30
C TYR A 163 -26.17 -26.52 -8.53
N HIS A 164 -26.31 -27.39 -7.51
CA HIS A 164 -25.19 -27.86 -6.71
C HIS A 164 -24.19 -28.74 -7.48
N VAL A 165 -24.56 -29.28 -8.66
CA VAL A 165 -23.63 -30.01 -9.55
C VAL A 165 -22.47 -29.12 -10.00
N LEU A 166 -22.65 -27.79 -10.04
CA LEU A 166 -21.60 -26.84 -10.38
C LEU A 166 -20.40 -26.89 -9.41
N PHE A 167 -20.59 -27.37 -8.16
CA PHE A 167 -19.50 -27.56 -7.20
C PHE A 167 -18.50 -28.67 -7.60
N LEU A 168 -18.82 -29.52 -8.58
CA LEU A 168 -17.87 -30.51 -9.11
C LEU A 168 -16.65 -29.84 -9.77
N VAL A 169 -16.84 -28.68 -10.41
CA VAL A 169 -15.74 -27.94 -11.05
C VAL A 169 -14.68 -27.48 -10.03
N PRO A 170 -15.02 -26.75 -8.94
CA PRO A 170 -14.02 -26.40 -7.94
C PRO A 170 -13.50 -27.61 -7.17
N ILE A 171 -14.26 -28.70 -7.00
CA ILE A 171 -13.72 -29.95 -6.44
C ILE A 171 -12.59 -30.49 -7.32
N PHE A 172 -12.82 -30.61 -8.63
CA PHE A 172 -11.83 -31.10 -9.58
C PHE A 172 -10.57 -30.22 -9.61
N LEU A 173 -10.73 -28.90 -9.67
CA LEU A 173 -9.60 -27.97 -9.63
C LEU A 173 -8.78 -28.08 -8.33
N ASN A 174 -9.44 -28.24 -7.18
CA ASN A 174 -8.73 -28.41 -5.91
C ASN A 174 -8.05 -29.78 -5.79
N ILE A 175 -8.60 -30.85 -6.38
CA ILE A 175 -7.93 -32.15 -6.46
C ILE A 175 -6.63 -32.01 -7.27
N ILE A 176 -6.68 -31.35 -8.43
CA ILE A 176 -5.47 -31.08 -9.23
C ILE A 176 -4.47 -30.25 -8.41
N ALA A 177 -4.91 -29.20 -7.73
CA ALA A 177 -4.05 -28.38 -6.89
C ALA A 177 -3.39 -29.19 -5.76
N ALA A 178 -4.14 -30.08 -5.09
CA ALA A 178 -3.60 -30.96 -4.06
C ALA A 178 -2.54 -31.92 -4.63
N LEU A 179 -2.80 -32.54 -5.79
CA LEU A 179 -1.84 -33.41 -6.48
C LEU A 179 -0.57 -32.63 -6.83
N VAL A 180 -0.70 -31.40 -7.35
CA VAL A 180 0.45 -30.56 -7.67
C VAL A 180 1.30 -30.27 -6.43
N VAL A 181 0.67 -29.94 -5.30
CA VAL A 181 1.39 -29.68 -4.04
C VAL A 181 2.05 -30.94 -3.49
N ILE A 182 1.39 -32.10 -3.57
CA ILE A 182 1.94 -33.36 -3.06
C ILE A 182 3.16 -33.80 -3.86
N PHE A 183 3.08 -33.75 -5.20
CA PHE A 183 4.13 -34.31 -6.07
C PHE A 183 5.24 -33.33 -6.44
N PHE A 184 4.92 -32.05 -6.68
CA PHE A 184 5.90 -31.10 -7.24
C PHE A 184 6.49 -30.14 -6.22
N MET A 185 5.83 -29.94 -5.07
CA MET A 185 6.35 -29.03 -4.06
C MET A 185 7.46 -29.73 -3.26
N LYS A 186 8.64 -29.12 -3.17
CA LYS A 186 9.75 -29.64 -2.35
C LYS A 186 9.40 -29.53 -0.87
N ASP A 187 9.68 -30.57 -0.09
CA ASP A 187 9.59 -30.49 1.37
C ASP A 187 10.84 -29.81 1.93
N THR A 188 10.63 -28.80 2.77
CA THR A 188 11.70 -28.05 3.44
C THR A 188 11.73 -28.31 4.94
N SER A 189 11.05 -29.36 5.40
CA SER A 189 10.94 -29.66 6.82
C SER A 189 12.24 -30.16 7.43
N ASP A 190 12.56 -29.66 8.63
CA ASP A 190 13.64 -30.18 9.47
C ASP A 190 13.14 -31.24 10.47
N SER A 191 14.08 -31.92 11.12
CA SER A 191 13.81 -32.69 12.33
C SER A 191 13.23 -31.79 13.43
N TYR A 192 12.23 -32.27 14.15
CA TYR A 192 11.56 -31.50 15.19
C TYR A 192 11.36 -32.33 16.46
N ASP A 193 11.30 -31.65 17.59
CA ASP A 193 10.93 -32.28 18.85
C ASP A 193 9.42 -32.57 18.87
N ARG A 194 9.05 -33.83 19.11
CA ARG A 194 7.65 -34.28 19.14
C ARG A 194 6.89 -33.80 20.38
N ASN A 195 7.56 -33.16 21.34
CA ASN A 195 6.94 -32.64 22.54
C ASN A 195 5.94 -31.51 22.23
N MET A 196 4.68 -31.68 22.64
CA MET A 196 3.60 -30.67 22.49
C MET A 196 3.74 -29.45 23.43
N LEU A 197 4.91 -29.22 24.02
CA LEU A 197 5.18 -28.09 24.90
C LEU A 197 4.87 -26.74 24.24
N TRP A 198 4.97 -26.64 22.92
CA TRP A 198 4.65 -25.44 22.15
C TRP A 198 3.15 -25.06 22.20
N MET A 199 2.22 -25.99 22.47
CA MET A 199 0.77 -25.71 22.54
C MET A 199 0.36 -24.98 23.80
N LYS A 200 1.21 -25.00 24.85
CA LYS A 200 0.91 -24.28 26.09
C LYS A 200 0.66 -22.80 25.76
N PRO A 201 -0.48 -22.21 26.17
CA PRO A 201 -0.82 -20.83 25.81
C PRO A 201 0.31 -19.84 26.14
N THR A 202 0.97 -20.02 27.29
CA THR A 202 2.14 -19.23 27.69
C THR A 202 3.27 -19.30 26.68
N ASN A 203 3.56 -20.48 26.12
CA ASN A 203 4.61 -20.67 25.12
C ASN A 203 4.22 -20.10 23.75
N VAL A 204 2.95 -20.18 23.37
CA VAL A 204 2.42 -19.53 22.16
C VAL A 204 2.57 -18.01 22.25
N PHE A 205 2.12 -17.40 23.36
CA PHE A 205 2.26 -15.96 23.59
C PHE A 205 3.73 -15.53 23.67
N ASN A 206 4.57 -16.28 24.39
CA ASN A 206 6.00 -16.00 24.48
C ASN A 206 6.69 -16.08 23.12
N SER A 207 6.28 -17.02 22.26
CA SER A 207 6.79 -17.17 20.88
C SER A 207 6.41 -16.01 19.97
N PHE A 208 5.29 -15.34 20.22
CA PHE A 208 4.92 -14.13 19.48
C PHE A 208 5.66 -12.90 20.01
N ILE A 209 5.78 -12.79 21.33
CA ILE A 209 6.55 -11.71 21.97
C ILE A 209 8.03 -11.80 21.56
N SER A 210 8.57 -13.01 21.42
CA SER A 210 9.97 -13.21 21.02
C SER A 210 10.27 -12.64 19.64
N LEU A 211 9.32 -12.66 18.68
CA LEU A 211 9.48 -12.02 17.38
C LEU A 211 9.82 -10.53 17.53
N PHE A 212 9.10 -9.81 18.38
CA PHE A 212 9.35 -8.38 18.59
C PHE A 212 10.54 -8.11 19.53
N LYS A 213 10.97 -9.11 20.30
CA LYS A 213 12.12 -9.02 21.23
C LYS A 213 13.43 -9.57 20.68
N ASN A 214 13.45 -10.12 19.47
CA ASN A 214 14.66 -10.70 18.88
C ASN A 214 15.82 -9.69 18.88
N LYS A 215 16.94 -10.08 19.51
CA LYS A 215 18.12 -9.21 19.73
C LYS A 215 18.94 -9.00 18.45
N SER A 216 18.89 -9.94 17.50
CA SER A 216 19.61 -9.85 16.22
C SER A 216 19.09 -8.70 15.34
N ARG A 217 17.82 -8.33 15.54
CA ARG A 217 17.09 -7.37 14.71
C ARG A 217 16.95 -6.01 15.38
N ASN A 218 17.02 -4.96 14.57
CA ASN A 218 16.61 -3.63 15.02
C ASN A 218 15.08 -3.60 15.23
N ARG A 219 14.67 -3.77 16.49
CA ARG A 219 13.28 -3.89 16.93
C ARG A 219 12.41 -2.70 16.51
N ALA A 220 12.94 -1.48 16.63
CA ALA A 220 12.22 -0.27 16.24
C ALA A 220 11.95 -0.25 14.72
N VAL A 221 12.94 -0.62 13.91
CA VAL A 221 12.80 -0.65 12.44
C VAL A 221 11.82 -1.72 11.99
N PHE A 222 11.89 -2.91 12.59
CA PHE A 222 10.95 -3.98 12.31
C PHE A 222 9.52 -3.59 12.68
N GLY A 223 9.31 -3.04 13.88
CA GLY A 223 8.01 -2.56 14.33
C GLY A 223 7.41 -1.52 13.39
N MET A 224 8.19 -0.52 12.97
CA MET A 224 7.74 0.49 12.02
C MET A 224 7.37 -0.08 10.65
N LEU A 225 8.17 -0.98 10.08
CA LEU A 225 7.86 -1.57 8.77
C LEU A 225 6.65 -2.52 8.86
N PHE A 226 6.52 -3.24 9.98
CA PHE A 226 5.38 -4.11 10.23
C PHE A 226 4.07 -3.31 10.37
N THR A 227 4.06 -2.21 11.13
CA THR A 227 2.89 -1.34 11.23
C THR A 227 2.55 -0.69 9.88
N CYS A 228 3.55 -0.25 9.11
CA CYS A 228 3.33 0.26 7.76
C CYS A 228 2.72 -0.80 6.84
N GLN A 229 3.18 -2.05 6.91
CA GLN A 229 2.60 -3.14 6.14
C GLN A 229 1.16 -3.44 6.55
N LEU A 230 0.86 -3.49 7.87
CA LEU A 230 -0.51 -3.66 8.35
C LEU A 230 -1.41 -2.54 7.84
N ALA A 231 -0.93 -1.29 7.88
CA ALA A 231 -1.68 -0.15 7.36
C ALA A 231 -1.99 -0.29 5.86
N VAL A 232 -1.06 -0.82 5.05
CA VAL A 232 -1.30 -1.11 3.63
C VAL A 232 -2.33 -2.21 3.44
N VAL A 233 -2.20 -3.34 4.16
CA VAL A 233 -3.12 -4.47 4.07
C VAL A 233 -4.54 -4.07 4.47
N VAL A 234 -4.67 -3.30 5.54
CA VAL A 234 -5.97 -2.84 6.05
C VAL A 234 -6.67 -1.92 5.04
N ARG A 235 -5.95 -0.98 4.41
CA ARG A 235 -6.54 -0.13 3.37
C ARG A 235 -7.16 -0.94 2.24
N VAL A 236 -6.34 -1.82 1.65
CA VAL A 236 -6.74 -2.69 0.55
C VAL A 236 -7.94 -3.55 0.92
N GLY A 237 -7.96 -4.05 2.16
CA GLY A 237 -9.05 -4.88 2.67
C GLY A 237 -10.35 -4.10 2.92
N VAL A 238 -10.27 -2.90 3.50
CA VAL A 238 -11.44 -2.07 3.85
C VAL A 238 -12.15 -1.56 2.59
N GLU A 239 -11.40 -1.17 1.57
CA GLU A 239 -11.97 -0.69 0.31
C GLU A 239 -12.84 -1.73 -0.39
N TYR A 240 -12.42 -3.00 -0.32
CA TYR A 240 -13.11 -4.13 -0.95
C TYR A 240 -14.54 -4.28 -0.44
N PHE A 241 -14.78 -3.96 0.84
CA PHE A 241 -16.08 -4.14 1.49
C PHE A 241 -16.96 -2.88 1.48
N SER A 242 -16.40 -1.69 1.71
CA SER A 242 -17.21 -0.52 2.09
C SER A 242 -17.22 0.62 1.06
N ILE A 243 -16.12 0.85 0.35
CA ILE A 243 -15.91 2.05 -0.47
C ILE A 243 -16.35 1.83 -1.92
N MET A 244 -16.08 0.64 -2.46
CA MET A 244 -16.38 0.29 -3.86
C MET A 244 -17.88 0.01 -4.08
N ASN A 245 -18.57 -0.55 -3.09
CA ASN A 245 -20.01 -0.81 -3.16
C ASN A 245 -20.86 0.47 -3.16
N LEU A 246 -20.38 1.53 -2.49
CA LEU A 246 -21.08 2.82 -2.47
C LEU A 246 -20.78 3.67 -3.70
N LEU A 247 -19.54 3.65 -4.21
CA LEU A 247 -19.17 4.31 -5.46
C LEU A 247 -19.86 3.68 -6.66
N ALA A 248 -19.94 2.36 -6.70
CA ALA A 248 -20.73 1.62 -7.69
C ALA A 248 -22.22 1.98 -7.67
N TYR A 249 -22.78 2.20 -6.48
CA TYR A 249 -24.18 2.59 -6.34
C TYR A 249 -24.44 4.06 -6.72
N ALA A 250 -23.47 4.95 -6.43
CA ALA A 250 -23.56 6.37 -6.76
C ALA A 250 -23.18 6.67 -8.22
N TYR A 251 -22.41 5.79 -8.86
CA TYR A 251 -21.89 5.94 -10.22
C TYR A 251 -22.19 4.69 -11.07
N MET A 252 -23.28 4.82 -11.82
CA MET A 252 -23.51 4.21 -13.13
C MET A 252 -24.09 2.78 -13.13
N GLY A 253 -24.95 2.50 -14.12
CA GLY A 253 -25.72 1.28 -14.25
C GLY A 253 -24.88 0.00 -14.36
N ASP A 254 -25.58 -1.15 -14.37
CA ASP A 254 -25.00 -2.48 -14.16
C ASP A 254 -23.76 -2.79 -15.03
N ILE A 255 -23.67 -2.26 -16.25
CA ILE A 255 -22.60 -2.53 -17.22
C ILE A 255 -21.27 -1.84 -16.88
N THR A 256 -21.31 -0.57 -16.49
CA THR A 256 -20.10 0.24 -16.22
C THR A 256 -19.34 -0.23 -14.98
N TYR A 257 -20.06 -0.82 -14.02
CA TYR A 257 -19.48 -1.38 -12.79
C TYR A 257 -18.55 -2.57 -13.08
N VAL A 258 -18.97 -3.47 -13.98
CA VAL A 258 -18.20 -4.67 -14.35
C VAL A 258 -16.86 -4.29 -14.97
N TYR A 259 -16.89 -3.39 -15.97
CA TYR A 259 -15.67 -2.90 -16.62
C TYR A 259 -14.71 -2.24 -15.63
N PHE A 260 -15.26 -1.51 -14.66
CA PHE A 260 -14.48 -0.88 -13.61
C PHE A 260 -13.81 -1.91 -12.69
N ASN A 261 -14.52 -2.95 -12.25
CA ASN A 261 -13.94 -4.02 -11.42
C ASN A 261 -12.85 -4.82 -12.14
N ILE A 262 -13.04 -5.12 -13.43
CA ILE A 262 -12.02 -5.78 -14.25
C ILE A 262 -10.79 -4.88 -14.37
N SER A 263 -10.98 -3.60 -14.71
CA SER A 263 -9.90 -2.62 -14.84
C SER A 263 -9.08 -2.48 -13.55
N LYS A 264 -9.77 -2.47 -12.40
CA LYS A 264 -9.18 -2.46 -11.06
C LYS A 264 -8.26 -3.67 -10.82
N MET A 265 -8.77 -4.88 -11.06
CA MET A 265 -7.99 -6.10 -10.80
C MET A 265 -6.79 -6.20 -11.73
N VAL A 266 -6.96 -5.84 -13.00
CA VAL A 266 -5.85 -5.77 -13.98
C VAL A 266 -4.79 -4.76 -13.53
N ALA A 267 -5.21 -3.59 -13.04
CA ALA A 267 -4.30 -2.59 -12.49
C ALA A 267 -3.47 -3.12 -11.30
N VAL A 268 -4.09 -3.84 -10.37
CA VAL A 268 -3.37 -4.46 -9.24
C VAL A 268 -2.35 -5.49 -9.72
N VAL A 269 -2.73 -6.37 -10.65
CA VAL A 269 -1.83 -7.36 -11.25
C VAL A 269 -0.63 -6.67 -11.89
N PHE A 270 -0.88 -5.68 -12.74
CA PHE A 270 0.15 -4.95 -13.45
C PHE A 270 1.07 -4.23 -12.47
N GLY A 271 0.53 -3.53 -11.49
CA GLY A 271 1.30 -2.83 -10.46
C GLY A 271 2.22 -3.75 -9.66
N ALA A 272 1.73 -4.93 -9.28
CA ALA A 272 2.49 -5.93 -8.53
C ALA A 272 3.63 -6.54 -9.37
N LEU A 273 3.33 -6.94 -10.62
CA LEU A 273 4.34 -7.52 -11.51
C LEU A 273 5.34 -6.47 -12.00
N PHE A 274 4.90 -5.26 -12.30
CA PHE A 274 5.78 -4.18 -12.73
C PHE A 274 6.80 -3.80 -11.66
N SER A 275 6.37 -3.62 -10.41
CA SER A 275 7.30 -3.28 -9.32
C SER A 275 8.28 -4.42 -9.02
N GLY A 276 7.81 -5.67 -8.97
CA GLY A 276 8.65 -6.82 -8.61
C GLY A 276 9.53 -7.34 -9.75
N VAL A 277 9.01 -7.41 -10.98
CA VAL A 277 9.72 -7.95 -12.14
C VAL A 277 10.54 -6.86 -12.82
N VAL A 278 9.92 -5.76 -13.21
CA VAL A 278 10.59 -4.74 -14.03
C VAL A 278 11.50 -3.87 -13.16
N LEU A 279 10.95 -3.22 -12.13
CA LEU A 279 11.73 -2.26 -11.32
C LEU A 279 12.76 -2.97 -10.42
N SER A 280 12.33 -4.00 -9.67
CA SER A 280 13.22 -4.68 -8.72
C SER A 280 14.18 -5.66 -9.42
N LYS A 281 13.71 -6.55 -10.32
CA LYS A 281 14.59 -7.55 -10.95
C LYS A 281 15.32 -7.06 -12.20
N CYS A 282 14.63 -6.48 -13.18
CA CYS A 282 15.25 -6.06 -14.44
C CYS A 282 16.11 -4.80 -14.27
N MET A 283 15.57 -3.77 -13.59
CA MET A 283 16.27 -2.51 -13.38
C MET A 283 17.12 -2.45 -12.10
N LYS A 284 17.02 -3.45 -11.21
CA LYS A 284 17.76 -3.52 -9.93
C LYS A 284 17.56 -2.28 -9.06
N VAL A 285 16.40 -1.64 -9.14
CA VAL A 285 16.05 -0.51 -8.28
C VAL A 285 15.79 -1.05 -6.87
N ASN A 286 16.35 -0.36 -5.87
CA ASN A 286 16.14 -0.74 -4.47
C ASN A 286 14.66 -0.63 -4.09
N ASP A 287 14.12 -1.67 -3.46
CA ASP A 287 12.72 -1.77 -3.02
C ASP A 287 12.25 -0.54 -2.22
N ILE A 288 13.12 0.05 -1.39
CA ILE A 288 12.77 1.25 -0.60
C ILE A 288 12.48 2.45 -1.52
N VAL A 289 13.24 2.61 -2.60
CA VAL A 289 13.05 3.70 -3.58
C VAL A 289 11.77 3.48 -4.37
N ILE A 290 11.48 2.22 -4.77
CA ILE A 290 10.22 1.86 -5.43
C ILE A 290 9.03 2.19 -4.51
N GLY A 291 9.13 1.85 -3.23
CA GLY A 291 8.10 2.17 -2.23
C GLY A 291 7.87 3.68 -2.08
N LEU A 292 8.93 4.49 -1.98
CA LEU A 292 8.82 5.95 -1.90
C LEU A 292 8.19 6.57 -3.13
N LEU A 293 8.61 6.16 -4.32
CA LEU A 293 8.04 6.63 -5.57
C LEU A 293 6.54 6.30 -5.63
N THR A 294 6.20 5.05 -5.32
CA THR A 294 4.82 4.56 -5.31
C THR A 294 3.97 5.37 -4.34
N CYS A 295 4.41 5.56 -3.09
CA CYS A 295 3.69 6.34 -2.09
C CYS A 295 3.54 7.83 -2.47
N SER A 296 4.53 8.40 -3.15
CA SER A 296 4.46 9.80 -3.61
C SER A 296 3.39 9.97 -4.69
N VAL A 297 3.39 9.08 -5.70
CA VAL A 297 2.34 9.04 -6.72
C VAL A 297 0.98 8.82 -6.07
N TYR A 298 0.92 7.96 -5.06
CA TYR A 298 -0.30 7.63 -4.35
C TYR A 298 -0.97 8.83 -3.67
N ILE A 299 -0.20 9.65 -2.98
CA ILE A 299 -0.70 10.88 -2.32
C ILE A 299 -1.22 11.86 -3.37
N VAL A 300 -0.46 12.07 -4.46
CA VAL A 300 -0.86 12.97 -5.55
C VAL A 300 -2.20 12.52 -6.15
N VAL A 301 -2.32 11.23 -6.47
CA VAL A 301 -3.50 10.67 -7.15
C VAL A 301 -4.72 10.67 -6.22
N ALA A 302 -4.53 10.40 -4.92
CA ALA A 302 -5.59 10.51 -3.91
C ALA A 302 -6.10 11.96 -3.77
N THR A 303 -5.20 12.94 -3.84
CA THR A 303 -5.58 14.35 -3.86
C THR A 303 -6.34 14.69 -5.14
N CYS A 304 -5.87 14.26 -6.31
CA CYS A 304 -6.56 14.49 -7.58
C CYS A 304 -7.96 13.87 -7.59
N TYR A 305 -8.16 12.71 -6.98
CA TYR A 305 -9.45 12.01 -6.94
C TYR A 305 -10.61 12.87 -6.43
N ILE A 306 -10.33 13.76 -5.47
CA ILE A 306 -11.32 14.65 -4.86
C ILE A 306 -11.94 15.60 -5.88
N PHE A 307 -11.14 16.09 -6.84
CA PHE A 307 -11.49 17.23 -7.70
C PHE A 307 -12.11 16.83 -9.03
N VAL A 308 -12.16 15.54 -9.31
CA VAL A 308 -12.24 15.08 -10.69
C VAL A 308 -13.67 14.67 -11.06
N ASN A 309 -14.08 15.10 -12.26
CA ASN A 309 -15.40 14.79 -12.81
C ASN A 309 -15.54 13.30 -13.12
N ARG A 310 -16.79 12.85 -13.31
CA ARG A 310 -17.16 11.43 -13.33
C ARG A 310 -16.32 10.51 -14.22
N LEU A 311 -15.98 10.97 -15.43
CA LEU A 311 -15.23 10.17 -16.39
C LEU A 311 -13.77 9.98 -15.97
N TYR A 312 -13.13 11.06 -15.53
CA TYR A 312 -11.72 11.06 -15.14
C TYR A 312 -11.48 10.37 -13.77
N GLN A 313 -12.50 10.25 -12.91
CA GLN A 313 -12.42 9.50 -11.65
C GLN A 313 -12.03 8.03 -11.88
N HIS A 314 -12.48 7.44 -12.99
CA HIS A 314 -12.14 6.06 -13.35
C HIS A 314 -10.65 5.89 -13.63
N CYS A 315 -10.07 6.78 -14.43
CA CYS A 315 -8.63 6.75 -14.74
C CYS A 315 -7.78 6.91 -13.48
N ILE A 316 -8.16 7.83 -12.59
CA ILE A 316 -7.46 8.07 -11.33
C ILE A 316 -7.52 6.84 -10.43
N ILE A 317 -8.70 6.22 -10.30
CA ILE A 317 -8.84 5.00 -9.51
C ILE A 317 -7.95 3.88 -10.07
N VAL A 318 -7.89 3.69 -11.39
CA VAL A 318 -7.00 2.70 -12.01
C VAL A 318 -5.53 2.95 -11.62
N ILE A 319 -5.10 4.22 -11.58
CA ILE A 319 -3.74 4.58 -11.13
C ILE A 319 -3.54 4.27 -9.65
N ILE A 320 -4.54 4.54 -8.78
CA ILE A 320 -4.50 4.13 -7.37
C ILE A 320 -4.30 2.61 -7.30
N TYR A 321 -5.02 1.82 -8.08
CA TYR A 321 -4.90 0.36 -8.07
C TYR A 321 -3.59 -0.18 -8.63
N LEU A 322 -2.97 0.51 -9.59
CA LEU A 322 -1.60 0.23 -10.00
C LEU A 322 -0.65 0.38 -8.81
N CYS A 323 -0.75 1.48 -8.07
CA CYS A 323 0.08 1.71 -6.90
C CYS A 323 -0.20 0.74 -5.75
N HIS A 324 -1.45 0.28 -5.56
CA HIS A 324 -1.79 -0.77 -4.59
C HIS A 324 -0.98 -2.05 -4.81
N GLY A 325 -1.00 -2.56 -6.04
CA GLY A 325 -0.23 -3.77 -6.39
C GLY A 325 1.25 -3.60 -6.08
N SER A 326 1.81 -2.44 -6.43
CA SER A 326 3.22 -2.13 -6.18
C SER A 326 3.56 -2.06 -4.69
N ILE A 327 2.80 -1.31 -3.89
CA ILE A 327 3.15 -1.06 -2.48
C ILE A 327 2.96 -2.30 -1.60
N ILE A 328 1.96 -3.14 -1.87
CA ILE A 328 1.76 -4.41 -1.15
C ILE A 328 2.99 -5.30 -1.33
N VAL A 329 3.43 -5.51 -2.58
CA VAL A 329 4.62 -6.34 -2.90
C VAL A 329 5.86 -5.83 -2.18
N ILE A 330 6.12 -4.52 -2.27
CA ILE A 330 7.32 -3.91 -1.70
C ILE A 330 7.30 -4.00 -0.17
N MET A 331 6.20 -3.60 0.48
CA MET A 331 6.11 -3.59 1.93
C MET A 331 6.20 -5.00 2.52
N THR A 332 5.51 -5.97 1.91
CA THR A 332 5.61 -7.38 2.33
C THR A 332 6.97 -7.99 2.07
N SER A 333 7.66 -7.57 1.00
CA SER A 333 9.02 -8.01 0.77
C SER A 333 10.01 -7.39 1.76
N LEU A 334 9.88 -6.11 2.11
CA LEU A 334 10.78 -5.43 3.04
C LEU A 334 10.69 -6.01 4.45
N THR A 335 9.49 -6.29 4.93
CA THR A 335 9.27 -6.89 6.26
C THR A 335 9.72 -8.34 6.30
N SER A 336 9.37 -9.17 5.31
CA SER A 336 9.81 -10.57 5.25
C SER A 336 11.32 -10.72 5.11
N LYS A 337 12.05 -9.75 4.51
CA LYS A 337 13.53 -9.72 4.50
C LYS A 337 14.15 -9.54 5.88
N MET A 338 13.41 -8.95 6.82
CA MET A 338 13.87 -8.76 8.20
C MET A 338 13.55 -9.95 9.11
N VAL A 339 12.74 -10.91 8.66
CA VAL A 339 12.33 -12.08 9.44
C VAL A 339 13.21 -13.27 9.08
N GLU A 340 13.70 -13.96 10.11
CA GLU A 340 14.47 -15.18 9.97
C GLU A 340 13.57 -16.32 9.48
N THR A 341 14.14 -17.30 8.78
CA THR A 341 13.37 -18.38 8.13
C THR A 341 12.58 -19.24 9.12
N GLU A 342 13.07 -19.36 10.35
CA GLU A 342 12.43 -20.08 11.46
C GLU A 342 11.23 -19.35 12.07
N GLU A 343 11.07 -18.06 11.78
CA GLU A 343 10.04 -17.19 12.37
C GLU A 343 8.94 -16.78 11.37
N LEU A 344 9.07 -17.18 10.10
CA LEU A 344 8.18 -16.74 9.01
C LEU A 344 6.72 -17.18 9.18
N GLY A 345 6.47 -18.36 9.75
CA GLY A 345 5.12 -18.87 9.97
C GLY A 345 4.37 -18.02 10.99
N ARG A 346 5.00 -17.75 12.14
CA ARG A 346 4.47 -16.89 13.20
C ARG A 346 4.29 -15.45 12.74
N PHE A 347 5.23 -14.92 11.96
CA PHE A 347 5.12 -13.58 11.40
C PHE A 347 3.88 -13.46 10.50
N ASN A 348 3.71 -14.37 9.55
CA ASN A 348 2.58 -14.34 8.62
C ASN A 348 1.24 -14.59 9.34
N SER A 349 1.21 -15.42 10.38
CA SER A 349 -0.02 -15.65 11.16
C SER A 349 -0.47 -14.44 11.95
N ILE A 350 0.44 -13.72 12.62
CA ILE A 350 0.12 -12.46 13.30
C ILE A 350 -0.37 -11.44 12.27
N GLN A 351 0.33 -11.30 11.15
CA GLN A 351 -0.05 -10.36 10.10
C GLN A 351 -1.47 -10.63 9.58
N SER A 352 -1.78 -11.90 9.28
CA SER A 352 -3.11 -12.30 8.80
C SER A 352 -4.20 -12.07 9.85
N THR A 353 -3.91 -12.37 11.12
CA THR A 353 -4.86 -12.24 12.23
C THR A 353 -5.17 -10.78 12.51
N ILE A 354 -4.14 -9.95 12.76
CA ILE A 354 -4.30 -8.52 13.03
C ILE A 354 -4.93 -7.83 11.81
N GLY A 355 -4.46 -8.15 10.61
CA GLY A 355 -5.03 -7.61 9.37
C GLY A 355 -6.54 -7.90 9.24
N SER A 356 -6.95 -9.15 9.46
CA SER A 356 -8.37 -9.55 9.35
C SER A 356 -9.25 -8.84 10.39
N VAL A 357 -8.79 -8.73 11.64
CA VAL A 357 -9.52 -8.03 12.71
C VAL A 357 -9.67 -6.55 12.37
N LEU A 358 -8.58 -5.88 11.98
CA LEU A 358 -8.61 -4.45 11.63
C LEU A 358 -9.50 -4.17 10.40
N ILE A 359 -9.43 -5.02 9.36
CA ILE A 359 -10.30 -4.90 8.19
C ILE A 359 -11.77 -4.99 8.61
N PHE A 360 -12.13 -6.00 9.40
CA PHE A 360 -13.51 -6.19 9.86
C PHE A 360 -14.00 -5.03 10.72
N SER A 361 -13.19 -4.59 11.70
CA SER A 361 -13.54 -3.48 12.58
C SER A 361 -13.77 -2.17 11.81
N ILE A 362 -12.92 -1.85 10.84
CA ILE A 362 -13.06 -0.61 10.06
C ILE A 362 -14.20 -0.75 9.04
N ALA A 363 -14.39 -1.91 8.42
CA ALA A 363 -15.50 -2.15 7.49
C ALA A 363 -16.86 -1.95 8.15
N GLU A 364 -17.04 -2.38 9.39
CA GLU A 364 -18.26 -2.14 10.16
C GLU A 364 -18.47 -0.65 10.47
N ILE A 365 -17.42 0.09 10.85
CA ILE A 365 -17.52 1.55 11.07
C ILE A 365 -17.95 2.25 9.78
N CYS A 366 -17.37 1.87 8.64
CA CYS A 366 -17.74 2.44 7.34
C CYS A 366 -19.19 2.11 6.94
N ARG A 367 -19.73 0.94 7.33
CA ARG A 367 -21.11 0.53 7.05
C ARG A 367 -22.15 1.46 7.66
N PHE A 368 -21.90 2.03 8.83
CA PHE A 368 -22.87 2.86 9.56
C PHE A 368 -23.07 4.27 8.96
N ASN A 369 -22.12 4.80 8.18
CA ASN A 369 -22.12 6.21 7.72
C ASN A 369 -22.54 6.42 6.24
N ASN A 370 -23.33 5.49 5.70
CA ASN A 370 -23.33 5.15 4.28
C ASN A 370 -24.14 6.05 3.31
N HIS A 371 -24.58 7.26 3.68
CA HIS A 371 -25.46 8.06 2.80
C HIS A 371 -24.89 9.40 2.32
N ASN A 372 -23.68 9.78 2.74
CA ASN A 372 -23.13 11.09 2.42
C ASN A 372 -21.88 11.00 1.52
N LYS A 373 -21.98 11.53 0.29
CA LYS A 373 -20.85 11.65 -0.67
C LYS A 373 -19.62 12.35 -0.06
N MET A 374 -19.83 13.33 0.82
CA MET A 374 -18.76 14.08 1.49
C MET A 374 -17.96 13.21 2.47
N VAL A 375 -18.63 12.36 3.24
CA VAL A 375 -17.98 11.43 4.17
C VAL A 375 -17.12 10.43 3.39
N HIS A 376 -17.56 10.05 2.20
CA HIS A 376 -16.84 9.13 1.33
C HIS A 376 -15.54 9.72 0.77
N LEU A 377 -15.61 10.94 0.22
CA LEU A 377 -14.42 11.66 -0.24
C LEU A 377 -13.39 11.87 0.88
N PHE A 378 -13.88 12.19 2.09
CA PHE A 378 -13.03 12.31 3.26
C PHE A 378 -12.37 10.98 3.66
N MET A 379 -13.12 9.87 3.66
CA MET A 379 -12.59 8.55 3.97
C MET A 379 -11.52 8.09 2.97
N VAL A 380 -11.75 8.33 1.68
CA VAL A 380 -10.77 8.09 0.62
C VAL A 380 -9.50 8.89 0.88
N PHE A 381 -9.63 10.20 1.11
CA PHE A 381 -8.47 11.05 1.39
C PHE A 381 -7.72 10.62 2.66
N PHE A 382 -8.44 10.28 3.72
CA PHE A 382 -7.86 9.79 4.97
C PHE A 382 -7.08 8.47 4.76
N LEU A 383 -7.68 7.50 4.08
CA LEU A 383 -7.07 6.20 3.85
C LEU A 383 -5.84 6.27 2.94
N TYR A 384 -5.89 7.05 1.86
CA TYR A 384 -4.81 7.06 0.86
C TYR A 384 -3.77 8.18 1.03
N ALA A 385 -4.15 9.36 1.51
CA ALA A 385 -3.19 10.44 1.72
C ALA A 385 -2.63 10.37 3.15
N ILE A 386 -3.50 10.51 4.16
CA ILE A 386 -3.07 10.66 5.56
C ILE A 386 -2.37 9.40 6.07
N LEU A 387 -2.97 8.22 5.87
CA LEU A 387 -2.37 6.96 6.35
C LEU A 387 -1.07 6.62 5.60
N THR A 388 -0.83 7.17 4.40
CA THR A 388 0.41 6.97 3.63
C THR A 388 1.58 7.81 4.14
N LEU A 389 1.33 8.94 4.80
CA LEU A 389 2.40 9.82 5.31
C LEU A 389 3.37 9.09 6.28
N PRO A 390 2.90 8.32 7.28
CA PRO A 390 3.80 7.52 8.12
C PRO A 390 4.69 6.55 7.33
N ILE A 391 4.17 5.96 6.25
CA ILE A 391 4.93 5.01 5.41
C ILE A 391 6.06 5.75 4.70
N VAL A 392 5.75 6.90 4.10
CA VAL A 392 6.75 7.75 3.44
C VAL A 392 7.85 8.14 4.41
N LEU A 393 7.48 8.59 5.62
CA LEU A 393 8.45 8.98 6.65
C LEU A 393 9.38 7.82 7.02
N VAL A 394 8.83 6.63 7.28
CA VAL A 394 9.62 5.44 7.62
C VAL A 394 10.56 5.05 6.48
N LEU A 395 10.09 5.04 5.24
CA LEU A 395 10.92 4.72 4.07
C LEU A 395 12.00 5.78 3.83
N MET A 396 11.69 7.07 4.01
CA MET A 396 12.65 8.17 3.90
C MET A 396 13.77 8.02 4.94
N ILE A 397 13.43 7.80 6.21
CA ILE A 397 14.41 7.54 7.28
C ILE A 397 15.32 6.37 6.92
N ARG A 398 14.78 5.33 6.26
CA ARG A 398 15.57 4.16 5.84
C ARG A 398 16.47 4.45 4.66
N VAL A 399 16.02 5.22 3.67
CA VAL A 399 16.87 5.71 2.59
C VAL A 399 18.03 6.53 3.14
N PHE A 400 17.77 7.43 4.09
CA PHE A 400 18.82 8.19 4.76
C PHE A 400 19.86 7.25 5.40
N LYS A 401 19.42 6.29 6.21
CA LYS A 401 20.32 5.28 6.81
C LYS A 401 21.05 4.38 5.82
N MET A 402 20.53 4.19 4.61
CA MET A 402 21.21 3.42 3.57
C MET A 402 22.34 4.22 2.92
N PHE A 403 22.10 5.49 2.62
CA PHE A 403 23.15 6.39 2.15
C PHE A 403 24.25 6.53 3.21
N ASP A 404 23.87 6.58 4.49
CA ASP A 404 24.78 6.64 5.62
C ASP A 404 25.78 5.47 5.67
N ARG A 405 25.37 4.25 5.31
CA ARG A 405 26.27 3.07 5.30
C ARG A 405 27.16 3.01 4.07
N LYS A 406 26.65 3.43 2.90
CA LYS A 406 27.41 3.40 1.64
C LYS A 406 28.56 4.42 1.67
N SER A 407 28.32 5.61 2.22
CA SER A 407 29.36 6.64 2.36
C SER A 407 30.49 6.26 3.34
N ILE A 408 30.24 5.37 4.32
CA ILE A 408 31.28 4.87 5.24
C ILE A 408 32.18 3.83 4.56
N MET A 409 31.63 3.03 3.64
CA MET A 409 32.41 2.05 2.85
C MET A 409 33.18 2.69 1.69
N ASP A 410 32.68 3.80 1.14
CA ASP A 410 33.30 4.53 0.03
C ASP A 410 34.31 5.62 0.48
N LEU A 411 34.95 5.48 1.65
CA LEU A 411 36.08 6.34 2.08
C LEU A 411 37.36 6.17 1.24
N LYS A 412 37.26 5.67 0.01
CA LYS A 412 38.27 5.87 -1.04
C LYS A 412 37.79 7.04 -1.92
N PRO A 413 38.65 8.03 -2.20
CA PRO A 413 38.25 9.22 -2.95
C PRO A 413 37.75 8.83 -4.33
N GLN A 414 36.44 8.89 -4.55
CA GLN A 414 35.82 8.59 -5.83
C GLN A 414 35.67 9.88 -6.66
N LYS A 415 36.07 9.76 -7.93
CA LYS A 415 36.29 10.82 -8.91
C LYS A 415 35.11 11.79 -9.12
N VAL A 416 35.53 13.03 -9.37
CA VAL A 416 34.83 14.19 -9.93
C VAL A 416 33.96 13.81 -11.14
N GLY A 417 32.64 13.88 -10.99
CA GLY A 417 31.69 13.62 -12.09
C GLY A 417 30.24 14.07 -11.86
N SER A 418 29.89 14.68 -10.71
CA SER A 418 28.50 14.97 -10.32
C SER A 418 28.10 16.46 -10.41
N GLU A 419 28.97 17.33 -10.90
CA GLU A 419 28.76 18.80 -10.84
C GLU A 419 27.61 19.26 -11.75
N ASN A 420 27.52 18.74 -12.98
CA ASN A 420 26.44 19.07 -13.91
C ASN A 420 25.08 18.58 -13.39
N THR A 421 25.05 17.45 -12.69
CA THR A 421 23.83 16.92 -12.09
C THR A 421 23.34 17.81 -10.94
N LEU A 422 24.23 18.30 -10.09
CA LEU A 422 23.86 19.22 -9.02
C LEU A 422 23.37 20.56 -9.59
N ILE A 423 24.04 21.09 -10.60
CA ILE A 423 23.63 22.32 -11.29
C ILE A 423 22.21 22.17 -11.86
N LEU A 424 21.91 21.06 -12.53
CA LEU A 424 20.59 20.78 -13.07
C LEU A 424 19.53 20.66 -11.97
N VAL A 425 19.83 19.98 -10.85
CA VAL A 425 18.91 19.85 -9.71
C VAL A 425 18.63 21.22 -9.07
N THR A 426 19.65 22.05 -8.92
CA THR A 426 19.51 23.43 -8.42
C THR A 426 18.66 24.28 -9.34
N LEU A 427 18.88 24.21 -10.65
CA LEU A 427 18.06 24.92 -11.64
C LEU A 427 16.59 24.50 -11.56
N LEU A 428 16.31 23.19 -11.57
CA LEU A 428 14.94 22.68 -11.53
C LEU A 428 14.22 23.03 -10.21
N TYR A 429 14.91 22.90 -9.08
CA TYR A 429 14.34 23.23 -7.78
C TYR A 429 14.07 24.73 -7.63
N THR A 430 14.99 25.59 -8.07
CA THR A 430 14.82 27.04 -8.02
C THR A 430 13.67 27.50 -8.92
N VAL A 431 13.61 27.06 -10.17
CA VAL A 431 12.48 27.34 -11.09
C VAL A 431 11.14 26.92 -10.46
N SER A 432 11.07 25.71 -9.90
CA SER A 432 9.85 25.20 -9.24
C SER A 432 9.46 26.05 -8.03
N SER A 433 10.41 26.42 -7.18
CA SER A 433 10.16 27.24 -6.00
C SER A 433 9.70 28.66 -6.37
N THR A 434 10.30 29.27 -7.40
CA THR A 434 9.92 30.60 -7.91
C THR A 434 8.51 30.59 -8.51
N LEU A 435 8.20 29.59 -9.34
CA LEU A 435 6.84 29.41 -9.89
C LEU A 435 5.82 29.26 -8.76
N SER A 436 6.13 28.41 -7.78
CA SER A 436 5.26 28.19 -6.63
C SER A 436 4.95 29.47 -5.86
N SER A 437 5.98 30.28 -5.53
CA SER A 437 5.77 31.56 -4.84
C SER A 437 4.99 32.57 -5.70
N SER A 438 5.21 32.57 -7.01
CA SER A 438 4.54 33.48 -7.94
C SER A 438 3.05 33.16 -8.11
N TYR A 439 2.69 31.86 -8.14
CA TYR A 439 1.29 31.45 -8.21
C TYR A 439 0.53 31.71 -6.91
N GLN A 440 1.16 31.49 -5.75
CA GLN A 440 0.59 31.84 -4.45
C GLN A 440 0.28 33.35 -4.36
N PHE A 441 1.16 34.20 -4.89
CA PHE A 441 0.95 35.65 -4.96
C PHE A 441 -0.27 36.03 -5.81
N ARG A 442 -0.43 35.42 -7.00
CA ARG A 442 -1.53 35.75 -7.92
C ARG A 442 -2.92 35.44 -7.35
N GLN A 443 -3.02 34.44 -6.47
CA GLN A 443 -4.28 34.08 -5.79
C GLN A 443 -4.65 35.05 -4.65
N GLY A 444 -3.70 35.86 -4.15
CA GLY A 444 -3.96 36.92 -3.16
C GLY A 444 -4.66 38.18 -3.70
N GLY A 445 -5.04 38.20 -4.98
CA GLY A 445 -5.94 39.22 -5.54
C GLY A 445 -5.34 40.63 -5.69
N ARG A 446 -4.03 40.76 -5.98
CA ARG A 446 -3.40 42.08 -6.15
C ARG A 446 -2.68 42.18 -7.49
N THR A 447 -3.37 42.78 -8.45
CA THR A 447 -2.86 43.08 -9.79
C THR A 447 -1.92 44.29 -9.72
N CYS A 448 -0.66 44.10 -10.11
CA CYS A 448 0.07 45.17 -10.77
C CYS A 448 -0.06 44.88 -12.27
N GLU A 449 -0.75 45.74 -13.02
CA GLU A 449 -0.70 45.70 -14.48
C GLU A 449 0.65 46.25 -14.93
N PRO A 450 1.53 45.45 -15.55
CA PRO A 450 2.77 45.96 -16.10
C PRO A 450 2.46 46.72 -17.40
N ILE A 451 2.96 47.96 -17.51
CA ILE A 451 2.78 48.82 -18.70
C ILE A 451 3.59 48.30 -19.91
N ILE A 452 4.48 47.31 -19.72
CA ILE A 452 5.33 46.70 -20.76
C ILE A 452 5.38 45.17 -20.52
N PRO A 453 5.42 44.30 -21.57
CA PRO A 453 5.31 42.84 -21.42
C PRO A 453 6.42 42.15 -20.60
N PHE A 454 7.45 42.89 -20.16
CA PHE A 454 8.57 42.40 -19.35
C PHE A 454 9.05 43.41 -18.29
N GLY A 455 8.17 44.33 -17.83
CA GLY A 455 8.55 45.31 -16.79
C GLY A 455 8.35 44.76 -15.37
N GLU A 456 9.41 44.71 -14.57
CA GLU A 456 9.33 44.51 -13.12
C GLU A 456 8.56 45.67 -12.45
N CYS A 457 7.81 45.37 -11.40
CA CYS A 457 7.07 46.36 -10.61
C CYS A 457 7.78 46.60 -9.26
N PRO A 458 8.80 47.48 -9.20
CA PRO A 458 9.67 47.59 -8.03
C PRO A 458 8.94 48.04 -6.75
N ARG A 459 7.82 48.78 -6.88
CA ARG A 459 6.97 49.17 -5.74
C ARG A 459 6.10 48.03 -5.21
N GLY A 460 5.70 47.08 -6.06
CA GLY A 460 4.93 45.91 -5.67
C GLY A 460 5.80 44.90 -4.93
N GLU A 461 7.04 44.71 -5.39
CA GLU A 461 7.99 43.75 -4.83
C GLU A 461 8.51 44.16 -3.44
N ILE A 462 8.79 45.46 -3.22
CA ILE A 462 9.21 45.96 -1.89
C ILE A 462 8.07 45.83 -0.87
N ARG A 463 6.82 46.17 -1.23
CA ARG A 463 5.66 45.97 -0.35
C ARG A 463 5.35 44.49 -0.14
N ALA A 464 5.51 43.65 -1.17
CA ALA A 464 5.34 42.21 -1.08
C ALA A 464 6.38 41.57 -0.14
N ASN A 465 7.64 41.98 -0.20
CA ASN A 465 8.69 41.48 0.70
C ASN A 465 8.45 41.89 2.17
N ILE A 466 7.89 43.09 2.40
CA ILE A 466 7.51 43.56 3.74
C ILE A 466 6.28 42.79 4.28
N GLU A 467 5.27 42.50 3.45
CA GLU A 467 4.11 41.70 3.85
C GLU A 467 4.46 40.21 4.04
N ILE A 468 5.34 39.64 3.21
CA ILE A 468 5.88 38.29 3.38
C ILE A 468 6.58 38.16 4.73
N ALA A 469 7.41 39.14 5.11
CA ALA A 469 8.05 39.18 6.43
C ALA A 469 7.03 39.22 7.59
N SER A 470 5.85 39.83 7.38
CA SER A 470 4.78 39.88 8.37
C SER A 470 3.87 38.64 8.41
N SER A 471 3.90 37.81 7.36
CA SER A 471 3.10 36.57 7.26
C SER A 471 3.74 35.36 7.92
N TYR A 472 5.04 35.42 8.20
CA TYR A 472 5.73 34.36 8.91
C TYR A 472 5.41 34.39 10.40
N THR A 473 4.84 33.30 10.91
CA THR A 473 4.60 33.18 12.35
C THR A 473 5.94 33.02 13.07
N PHE A 474 6.10 33.66 14.25
CA PHE A 474 7.32 33.50 15.07
C PHE A 474 7.71 32.02 15.30
N PRO A 475 6.76 31.09 15.56
CA PRO A 475 7.06 29.65 15.65
C PRO A 475 7.64 29.05 14.36
N GLN A 476 7.22 29.50 13.18
CA GLN A 476 7.72 29.02 11.90
C GLN A 476 9.16 29.50 11.64
N ILE A 477 9.47 30.76 11.96
CA ILE A 477 10.83 31.30 11.86
C ILE A 477 11.75 30.59 12.86
N LEU A 478 11.30 30.43 14.11
CA LEU A 478 12.05 29.74 15.15
C LEU A 478 12.29 28.28 14.79
N LEU A 479 11.26 27.57 14.32
CA LEU A 479 11.38 26.18 13.87
C LEU A 479 12.33 26.07 12.68
N SER A 480 12.21 26.96 11.70
CA SER A 480 13.10 26.98 10.54
C SER A 480 14.55 27.24 10.94
N LEU A 481 14.79 28.18 11.87
CA LEU A 481 16.11 28.49 12.39
C LEU A 481 16.71 27.29 13.14
N VAL A 482 15.93 26.69 14.04
CA VAL A 482 16.33 25.51 14.82
C VAL A 482 16.66 24.35 13.88
N VAL A 483 15.79 24.04 12.92
CA VAL A 483 16.04 22.96 11.96
C VAL A 483 17.26 23.29 11.08
N THR A 484 17.47 24.54 10.69
CA THR A 484 18.65 24.95 9.91
C THR A 484 19.96 24.71 10.68
N LEU A 485 20.01 25.19 11.92
CA LEU A 485 21.18 25.05 12.80
C LEU A 485 21.46 23.57 13.13
N LEU A 486 20.40 22.82 13.43
CA LEU A 486 20.50 21.39 13.71
C LEU A 486 20.87 20.58 12.46
N ALA A 487 20.39 20.94 11.28
CA ALA A 487 20.67 20.17 10.08
C ALA A 487 22.12 20.30 9.61
N GLY A 488 22.73 21.49 9.73
CA GLY A 488 24.15 21.70 9.48
C GLY A 488 25.03 20.91 10.46
N THR A 489 24.78 21.07 11.76
CA THR A 489 25.51 20.36 12.83
C THR A 489 25.29 18.85 12.80
N TRP A 490 24.08 18.39 12.45
CA TRP A 490 23.77 16.98 12.21
C TRP A 490 24.57 16.44 11.01
N SER A 491 24.58 17.17 9.90
CA SER A 491 25.34 16.78 8.71
C SER A 491 26.83 16.66 9.01
N ASP A 492 27.40 17.58 9.78
CA ASP A 492 28.82 17.58 10.15
C ASP A 492 29.16 16.46 11.13
N SER A 493 28.36 16.27 12.18
CA SER A 493 28.53 15.20 13.18
C SER A 493 28.34 13.79 12.62
N HIS A 494 27.64 13.65 11.50
CA HIS A 494 27.35 12.37 10.86
C HIS A 494 28.19 12.11 9.60
N GLY A 495 29.37 12.76 9.47
CA GLY A 495 30.31 12.48 8.40
C GLY A 495 30.01 13.24 7.09
N ARG A 496 29.69 14.54 7.21
CA ARG A 496 29.55 15.49 6.09
C ARG A 496 28.51 15.07 5.05
N ARG A 497 27.31 14.75 5.52
CA ARG A 497 26.23 14.19 4.69
C ARG A 497 25.35 15.28 4.08
N ARG A 498 25.69 15.72 2.85
CA ARG A 498 25.03 16.86 2.20
C ARG A 498 23.79 16.55 1.36
N LYS A 499 23.65 15.33 0.82
CA LYS A 499 22.50 14.91 0.01
C LYS A 499 21.13 15.04 0.71
N PRO A 500 20.99 14.72 2.02
CA PRO A 500 19.73 14.89 2.75
C PRO A 500 19.26 16.35 2.81
N LEU A 501 20.21 17.27 2.98
CA LEU A 501 19.95 18.71 3.00
C LEU A 501 19.39 19.21 1.65
N ILE A 502 19.69 18.52 0.56
CA ILE A 502 19.21 18.82 -0.80
C ILE A 502 17.83 18.16 -1.07
N LEU A 503 17.62 16.92 -0.63
CA LEU A 503 16.39 16.16 -0.96
C LEU A 503 15.19 16.52 -0.08
N ILE A 504 15.39 16.78 1.22
CA ILE A 504 14.30 17.09 2.15
C ILE A 504 13.48 18.31 1.69
N PRO A 505 14.10 19.41 1.25
CA PRO A 505 13.37 20.56 0.73
C PRO A 505 12.56 20.29 -0.53
N ILE A 506 13.06 19.45 -1.44
CA ILE A 506 12.35 19.10 -2.68
C ILE A 506 11.05 18.37 -2.35
N PHE A 507 11.10 17.34 -1.50
CA PHE A 507 9.91 16.60 -1.08
C PHE A 507 8.97 17.45 -0.24
N GLY A 508 9.51 18.30 0.64
CA GLY A 508 8.75 19.26 1.42
C GLY A 508 7.97 20.24 0.55
N GLN A 509 8.59 20.78 -0.50
CA GLN A 509 7.94 21.69 -1.45
C GLN A 509 6.80 20.98 -2.21
N ILE A 510 7.00 19.75 -2.68
CA ILE A 510 5.96 18.96 -3.35
C ILE A 510 4.75 18.78 -2.44
N LEU A 511 4.99 18.40 -1.18
CA LEU A 511 3.94 18.19 -0.19
C LEU A 511 3.22 19.51 0.15
N SER A 512 3.97 20.58 0.39
CA SER A 512 3.43 21.91 0.71
C SER A 512 2.55 22.45 -0.41
N ASN A 513 2.98 22.32 -1.66
CA ASN A 513 2.21 22.79 -2.82
C ASN A 513 0.93 21.98 -3.00
N SER A 514 1.00 20.66 -2.75
CA SER A 514 -0.16 19.78 -2.80
C SER A 514 -1.19 20.15 -1.73
N LEU A 515 -0.75 20.52 -0.52
CA LEU A 515 -1.64 20.91 0.58
C LEU A 515 -2.22 22.32 0.41
N TYR A 516 -1.42 23.27 -0.07
CA TYR A 516 -1.89 24.63 -0.38
C TYR A 516 -3.00 24.62 -1.45
N PHE A 517 -2.84 23.76 -2.46
CA PHE A 517 -3.86 23.52 -3.48
C PHE A 517 -5.17 22.98 -2.89
N VAL A 518 -5.08 22.07 -1.92
CA VAL A 518 -6.25 21.47 -1.26
C VAL A 518 -6.97 22.47 -0.36
N ASN A 519 -6.25 23.37 0.33
CA ASN A 519 -6.87 24.36 1.20
C ASN A 519 -7.74 25.36 0.42
N ASN A 520 -7.20 25.94 -0.66
CA ASN A 520 -7.90 26.98 -1.44
C ASN A 520 -9.21 26.51 -2.07
N TYR A 521 -9.41 25.20 -2.19
CA TYR A 521 -10.65 24.64 -2.75
C TYR A 521 -11.69 24.26 -1.71
N TRP A 522 -11.29 24.02 -0.46
CA TRP A 522 -12.17 23.41 0.54
C TRP A 522 -12.39 24.25 1.81
N ASN A 523 -11.79 25.44 1.92
CA ASN A 523 -11.90 26.34 3.09
C ASN A 523 -11.78 25.54 4.40
N TRP A 524 -10.60 24.96 4.64
CA TRP A 524 -10.38 24.13 5.81
C TRP A 524 -10.57 24.94 7.10
N PRO A 525 -10.85 24.30 8.25
CA PRO A 525 -10.77 24.96 9.54
C PRO A 525 -9.40 25.63 9.70
N ARG A 526 -9.35 26.91 10.11
CA ARG A 526 -8.12 27.71 10.21
C ARG A 526 -6.95 27.03 10.94
N ILE A 527 -7.25 26.17 11.91
CA ILE A 527 -6.25 25.35 12.63
C ILE A 527 -5.39 24.49 11.69
N PHE A 528 -5.99 23.93 10.63
CA PHE A 528 -5.25 23.10 9.69
C PHE A 528 -4.42 23.93 8.71
N ASP A 529 -4.87 25.14 8.37
CA ASP A 529 -4.03 26.09 7.64
C ASP A 529 -2.80 26.42 8.44
N ASP A 530 -2.97 26.84 9.69
CA ASP A 530 -1.86 27.17 10.57
C ASP A 530 -0.88 25.98 10.68
N ILE A 531 -1.39 24.75 10.89
CA ILE A 531 -0.56 23.53 10.97
C ILE A 531 0.17 23.22 9.66
N PHE A 532 -0.51 23.22 8.52
CA PHE A 532 0.04 22.71 7.26
C PHE A 532 0.77 23.75 6.43
N THR A 533 0.37 25.02 6.45
CA THR A 533 1.11 26.08 5.74
C THR A 533 2.25 26.63 6.58
N SER A 534 2.07 26.76 7.91
CA SER A 534 3.08 27.41 8.76
C SER A 534 4.05 26.44 9.42
N TYR A 535 3.60 25.33 10.01
CA TYR A 535 4.53 24.40 10.69
C TYR A 535 5.24 23.45 9.71
N LEU A 536 4.53 22.90 8.73
CA LEU A 536 5.14 21.98 7.76
C LEU A 536 6.26 22.64 6.95
N SER A 537 6.08 23.89 6.53
CA SER A 537 7.10 24.67 5.84
C SER A 537 8.32 24.98 6.71
N GLY A 538 8.11 25.18 8.02
CA GLY A 538 9.19 25.30 9.00
C GLY A 538 10.01 24.01 9.19
N VAL A 539 9.42 22.82 8.99
CA VAL A 539 10.10 21.52 9.19
C VAL A 539 11.08 21.19 8.06
N TYR A 540 10.75 21.49 6.80
CA TYR A 540 11.67 21.19 5.68
C TYR A 540 12.57 22.38 5.29
N VAL A 541 12.34 23.57 5.88
CA VAL A 541 13.23 24.76 5.80
C VAL A 541 13.43 25.31 4.36
N GLY A 542 12.71 24.74 3.39
CA GLY A 542 12.64 25.19 2.00
C GLY A 542 14.00 25.51 1.38
N ARG A 543 14.11 26.72 0.81
CA ARG A 543 15.28 27.18 0.06
C ARG A 543 16.56 27.18 0.91
N ASN A 544 16.47 27.52 2.20
CA ASN A 544 17.66 27.69 3.05
C ASN A 544 18.40 26.37 3.29
N LEU A 545 17.66 25.30 3.57
CA LEU A 545 18.25 23.97 3.81
C LEU A 545 18.84 23.39 2.51
N PHE A 546 18.16 23.61 1.39
CA PHE A 546 18.65 23.21 0.07
C PHE A 546 20.01 23.86 -0.23
N TRP A 547 20.12 25.17 0.00
CA TRP A 547 21.34 25.94 -0.24
C TRP A 547 22.49 25.54 0.68
N ILE A 548 22.22 25.29 1.96
CA ILE A 548 23.23 24.76 2.89
C ILE A 548 23.75 23.41 2.39
N GLY A 549 22.85 22.54 1.93
CA GLY A 549 23.22 21.27 1.31
C GLY A 549 24.07 21.41 0.05
N ALA A 550 23.61 22.25 -0.89
CA ALA A 550 24.27 22.44 -2.17
C ALA A 550 25.64 23.12 -2.02
N MET A 551 25.74 24.18 -1.22
CA MET A 551 26.99 24.91 -0.96
C MET A 551 28.01 24.03 -0.24
N ALA A 552 27.58 23.31 0.78
CA ALA A 552 28.49 22.45 1.52
C ALA A 552 28.95 21.24 0.66
N TYR A 553 28.10 20.72 -0.23
CA TYR A 553 28.49 19.69 -1.20
C TYR A 553 29.54 20.19 -2.19
N VAL A 554 29.39 21.41 -2.71
CA VAL A 554 30.37 22.03 -3.61
C VAL A 554 31.67 22.30 -2.87
N SER A 555 31.61 22.82 -1.65
CA SER A 555 32.79 23.12 -0.83
C SER A 555 33.65 21.88 -0.56
N GLU A 556 33.02 20.73 -0.32
CA GLU A 556 33.70 19.47 -0.03
C GLU A 556 34.30 18.79 -1.27
N ASN A 557 33.67 18.95 -2.43
CA ASN A 557 34.12 18.32 -3.68
C ASN A 557 34.97 19.25 -4.58
N SER A 558 35.38 20.41 -4.06
CA SER A 558 36.21 21.38 -4.76
C SER A 558 37.55 21.62 -4.07
N THR A 559 38.60 21.78 -4.88
CA THR A 559 39.88 22.31 -4.41
C THR A 559 39.72 23.77 -3.99
N VAL A 560 40.56 24.27 -3.08
CA VAL A 560 40.51 25.66 -2.59
C VAL A 560 40.51 26.67 -3.74
N GLU A 561 41.31 26.42 -4.78
CA GLU A 561 41.41 27.27 -5.99
C GLU A 561 40.16 27.21 -6.88
N SER A 562 39.49 26.04 -6.99
CA SER A 562 38.29 25.88 -7.84
C SER A 562 36.97 26.16 -7.11
N ARG A 563 36.99 26.22 -5.78
CA ARG A 563 35.81 26.38 -4.92
C ARG A 563 35.06 27.67 -5.23
N THR A 564 35.78 28.79 -5.34
CA THR A 564 35.19 30.10 -5.61
C THR A 564 34.46 30.11 -6.96
N LEU A 565 35.08 29.55 -8.00
CA LEU A 565 34.48 29.45 -9.34
C LEU A 565 33.26 28.52 -9.36
N LYS A 566 33.31 27.39 -8.65
CA LYS A 566 32.20 26.43 -8.60
C LYS A 566 31.01 26.95 -7.79
N ILE A 567 31.26 27.63 -6.68
CA ILE A 567 30.22 28.35 -5.94
C ILE A 567 29.63 29.46 -6.81
N ALA A 568 30.45 30.23 -7.53
CA ALA A 568 29.96 31.26 -8.45
C ALA A 568 29.08 30.69 -9.57
N LYS A 569 29.41 29.52 -10.14
CA LYS A 569 28.55 28.83 -11.13
C LYS A 569 27.21 28.40 -10.53
N LEU A 570 27.22 27.90 -9.29
CA LEU A 570 26.01 27.48 -8.59
C LEU A 570 25.12 28.68 -8.19
N ILE A 571 25.72 29.82 -7.83
CA ILE A 571 25.00 31.07 -7.58
C ILE A 571 24.50 31.67 -8.90
N GLY A 572 25.27 31.60 -9.98
CA GLY A 572 24.85 32.10 -11.29
C GLY A 572 23.62 31.38 -11.86
N THR A 573 23.42 30.10 -11.52
CA THR A 573 22.19 29.37 -11.91
C THR A 573 20.97 29.79 -11.09
N TYR A 574 21.16 30.46 -9.96
CA TYR A 574 20.10 31.07 -9.17
C TYR A 574 19.64 32.43 -9.70
N THR A 575 20.52 33.17 -10.38
CA THR A 575 20.19 34.47 -10.98
C THR A 575 19.61 34.37 -12.38
N LEU A 576 19.63 33.18 -13.01
CA LEU A 576 19.09 32.92 -14.36
C LEU A 576 17.55 32.81 -14.46
N PRO A 577 16.80 32.40 -13.41
CA PRO A 577 15.33 32.39 -13.41
C PRO A 577 14.68 33.68 -12.89
N LEU A 578 15.49 34.70 -12.55
CA LEU A 578 15.07 36.10 -12.40
C LEU A 578 15.23 36.77 -13.76
#